data_AF-A0A2W5L5W0-F1
#
_entry.id   AF-A0A2W5L5W0-F1
#
_cell.length_a   1.000
_cell.length_b   1.000
_cell.length_c   1.000
_cell.angle_alpha   90.00
_cell.angle_beta   90.00
_cell.angle_gamma   90.00
#
_symmetry.space_group_name_H-M   'P 1'
#
loop_
_entity.id
_entity.type
_entity.pdbx_description
1 polymer ?
#
loop_
_entity_poly.entity_id
_entity_poly.type
_entity_poly.pdbx_seq_one_letter_code
_entity_poly.pdbx_strand_id
1 'polypeptide(L)'
;MTFVAPTAKIPRAAVAAGIIALTDEDAIARHLLRPLFAADAESVILAGFDAHARLIALECLSAERKEHCRIAAQCWNRILGRRIAALLMAHNHPSGTAEPSEADVRCTREVVHFLTAAGIEMIDHLIFVESGHFSFRNAQLL
;
A
#
# COMPACT_ATOMS: atom_id res chain seq x y z
N MET A 1 -20.93 23.54 13.67
CA MET A 1 -19.97 24.00 12.65
C MET A 1 -19.12 22.80 12.28
N THR A 2 -19.26 22.29 11.06
CA THR A 2 -18.49 21.13 10.58
C THR A 2 -17.54 21.64 9.51
N PHE A 3 -16.24 21.62 9.81
CA PHE A 3 -15.20 21.91 8.82
C PHE A 3 -14.85 20.60 8.13
N VAL A 4 -15.11 20.52 6.83
CA VAL A 4 -14.64 19.44 5.96
C VAL A 4 -13.40 19.97 5.23
N ALA A 5 -12.23 19.45 5.59
CA ALA A 5 -10.98 19.73 4.88
C ALA A 5 -10.79 18.74 3.71
N PRO A 6 -10.07 19.13 2.64
CA PRO A 6 -10.00 18.35 1.41
C PRO A 6 -9.19 17.06 1.59
N THR A 7 -9.71 16.02 0.96
CA THR A 7 -9.18 14.67 0.81
C THR A 7 -7.80 14.64 0.14
N ALA A 8 -6.82 14.06 0.85
CA ALA A 8 -5.46 13.65 0.46
C ALA A 8 -4.93 14.14 -0.90
N LYS A 9 -3.83 14.91 -0.86
CA LYS A 9 -3.01 15.24 -2.03
C LYS A 9 -2.20 14.00 -2.44
N ILE A 10 -2.38 13.53 -3.66
CA ILE A 10 -1.44 12.58 -4.29
C ILE A 10 -0.07 13.26 -4.36
N PRO A 11 1.01 12.66 -3.83
CA PRO A 11 2.34 13.24 -3.92
C PRO A 11 2.73 13.47 -5.38
N ARG A 12 3.20 14.69 -5.69
CA ARG A 12 3.51 15.14 -7.06
C ARG A 12 4.56 14.27 -7.76
N ALA A 13 5.38 13.53 -7.00
CA ALA A 13 6.37 12.57 -7.50
C ALA A 13 5.74 11.34 -8.18
N ALA A 14 4.54 10.90 -7.75
CA ALA A 14 3.83 9.76 -8.36
C ALA A 14 3.27 10.08 -9.77
N VAL A 15 3.26 11.36 -10.16
CA VAL A 15 2.69 11.86 -11.43
C VAL A 15 3.67 11.71 -12.60
N ALA A 16 4.94 11.36 -12.34
CA ALA A 16 5.98 11.31 -13.38
C ALA A 16 6.00 10.02 -14.21
N ALA A 17 5.33 8.96 -13.75
CA ALA A 17 5.24 7.71 -14.49
C ALA A 17 4.00 7.74 -15.41
N GLY A 18 4.17 7.37 -16.67
CA GLY A 18 3.06 7.21 -17.61
C GLY A 18 2.10 6.08 -17.22
N ILE A 19 1.56 5.40 -18.23
CA ILE A 19 0.71 4.21 -17.99
C ILE A 19 1.61 3.04 -17.60
N ILE A 20 1.47 2.53 -16.37
CA ILE A 20 2.09 1.29 -15.89
C ILE A 20 0.99 0.23 -15.78
N ALA A 21 1.24 -0.96 -16.32
CA ALA A 21 0.32 -2.08 -16.16
C ALA A 21 0.34 -2.57 -14.71
N LEU A 22 -0.83 -2.85 -14.13
CA LEU A 22 -0.92 -3.42 -12.77
C LEU A 22 -0.23 -4.78 -12.61
N THR A 23 0.08 -5.45 -13.72
CA THR A 23 0.80 -6.73 -13.77
C THR A 23 2.32 -6.57 -13.79
N ASP A 24 2.84 -5.35 -13.99
CA ASP A 24 4.28 -5.06 -14.00
C ASP A 24 4.72 -4.64 -12.59
N GLU A 25 4.98 -5.63 -11.74
CA GLU A 25 5.37 -5.44 -10.35
C GLU A 25 6.62 -4.55 -10.23
N ASP A 26 7.65 -4.79 -11.03
CA ASP A 26 8.89 -4.02 -10.98
C ASP A 26 8.68 -2.55 -11.34
N ALA A 27 7.84 -2.27 -12.34
CA ALA A 27 7.50 -0.91 -12.71
C ALA A 27 6.68 -0.22 -11.60
N ILE A 28 5.71 -0.90 -11.00
CA ILE A 28 4.92 -0.39 -9.87
C ILE A 28 5.84 -0.10 -8.69
N ALA A 29 6.69 -1.05 -8.32
CA ALA A 29 7.61 -0.92 -7.21
C ALA A 29 8.55 0.28 -7.41
N ARG A 30 9.20 0.37 -8.58
CA ARG A 30 10.19 1.40 -8.88
C ARG A 30 9.60 2.79 -9.07
N HIS A 31 8.51 2.90 -9.82
CA HIS A 31 8.03 4.19 -10.32
C HIS A 31 6.84 4.75 -9.53
N LEU A 32 6.02 3.89 -8.92
CA LEU A 32 4.88 4.33 -8.12
C LEU A 32 5.21 4.34 -6.62
N LEU A 33 5.71 3.23 -6.06
CA LEU A 33 5.77 3.05 -4.61
C LEU A 33 7.07 3.53 -3.98
N ARG A 34 8.23 3.15 -4.55
CA ARG A 34 9.55 3.53 -4.02
C ARG A 34 9.69 5.03 -3.74
N PRO A 35 9.22 5.95 -4.62
CA PRO A 35 9.33 7.39 -4.38
C PRO A 35 8.48 7.91 -3.20
N LEU A 36 7.57 7.10 -2.65
CA LEU A 36 6.67 7.48 -1.57
C LEU A 36 7.23 7.13 -0.18
N PHE A 37 8.24 6.28 -0.10
CA PHE A 37 8.89 5.91 1.15
C PHE A 37 9.94 6.95 1.54
N ALA A 38 9.89 7.41 2.80
CA ALA A 38 10.98 8.18 3.38
C ALA A 38 12.12 7.23 3.78
N ALA A 39 13.38 7.69 3.69
CA ALA A 39 14.55 6.86 3.93
C ALA A 39 14.61 6.32 5.37
N ASP A 40 14.27 7.15 6.36
CA ASP A 40 14.55 6.86 7.77
C ASP A 40 13.30 6.55 8.60
N ALA A 41 12.14 6.35 7.95
CA ALA A 41 10.88 6.10 8.64
C ALA A 41 10.15 4.89 8.04
N GLU A 42 9.71 4.00 8.92
CA GLU A 42 8.74 2.98 8.55
C GLU A 42 7.40 3.61 8.22
N SER A 43 6.86 3.21 7.08
CA SER A 43 5.55 3.62 6.64
C SER A 43 4.86 2.50 5.89
N VAL A 44 3.53 2.49 5.98
CA VAL A 44 2.66 1.61 5.21
C VAL A 44 1.89 2.46 4.22
N ILE A 45 1.84 2.02 2.97
CA ILE A 45 1.14 2.65 1.87
C ILE A 45 0.03 1.73 1.42
N LEU A 46 -1.17 2.30 1.26
CA LEU A 46 -2.29 1.65 0.59
C LEU A 46 -2.57 2.39 -0.72
N ALA A 47 -2.44 1.69 -1.83
CA ALA A 47 -2.74 2.17 -3.18
C ALA A 47 -4.05 1.54 -3.66
N GLY A 48 -5.06 2.37 -3.88
CA GLY A 48 -6.40 1.96 -4.29
C GLY A 48 -6.64 2.20 -5.77
N PHE A 49 -7.15 1.19 -6.47
CA PHE A 49 -7.41 1.21 -7.90
C PHE A 49 -8.89 1.01 -8.19
N ASP A 50 -9.39 1.63 -9.26
CA ASP A 50 -10.75 1.39 -9.74
C ASP A 50 -10.84 0.15 -10.66
N ALA A 51 -12.05 -0.17 -11.13
CA ALA A 51 -12.30 -1.31 -12.02
C ALA A 51 -11.59 -1.21 -13.40
N HIS A 52 -11.02 -0.05 -13.73
CA HIS A 52 -10.25 0.17 -14.96
C HIS A 52 -8.74 0.24 -14.67
N ALA A 53 -8.29 -0.29 -13.52
CA ALA A 53 -6.89 -0.28 -13.09
C ALA A 53 -6.28 1.11 -12.90
N ARG A 54 -7.10 2.16 -12.71
CA ARG A 54 -6.60 3.52 -12.49
C ARG A 54 -6.37 3.74 -11.00
N LEU A 55 -5.22 4.28 -10.63
CA LEU A 55 -4.93 4.70 -9.27
C LEU A 55 -5.85 5.88 -8.88
N ILE A 56 -6.71 5.67 -7.89
CA ILE A 56 -7.71 6.67 -7.46
C ILE A 56 -7.57 7.06 -5.99
N ALA A 57 -6.75 6.34 -5.22
CA ALA A 57 -6.50 6.63 -3.82
C ALA A 57 -5.08 6.22 -3.41
N LEU A 58 -4.46 7.02 -2.53
CA LEU A 58 -3.21 6.72 -1.85
C LEU A 58 -3.34 7.15 -0.39
N GLU A 59 -3.07 6.23 0.52
CA GLU A 59 -3.01 6.49 1.97
C GLU A 59 -1.63 6.09 2.48
N CYS A 60 -0.96 7.00 3.19
CA CYS A 60 0.32 6.74 3.83
C CYS A 60 0.13 6.77 5.35
N LEU A 61 0.56 5.71 6.03
CA LEU A 61 0.55 5.57 7.47
C LEU A 61 2.00 5.60 7.92
N SER A 62 2.43 6.69 8.53
CA SER A 62 3.75 6.76 9.18
C SER A 62 3.68 6.06 10.53
N ALA A 63 4.67 5.22 10.84
CA ALA A 63 4.72 4.50 12.10
C ALA A 63 5.00 5.46 13.27
N GLU A 64 3.96 5.96 13.93
CA GLU A 64 4.15 6.67 15.20
C GLU A 64 4.49 5.71 16.36
N ARG A 65 4.33 4.38 16.20
CA ARG A 65 4.73 3.37 17.19
C ARG A 65 5.13 2.03 16.57
N LYS A 66 6.00 1.31 17.31
CA LYS A 66 6.58 -0.03 17.05
C LYS A 66 5.59 -1.20 16.82
N GLU A 67 4.29 -0.93 16.70
CA GLU A 67 3.30 -1.95 16.36
C GLU A 67 3.16 -1.96 14.84
N HIS A 68 4.07 -2.68 14.19
CA HIS A 68 4.09 -2.81 12.74
C HIS A 68 2.78 -3.47 12.29
N CYS A 69 2.23 -3.01 11.16
CA CYS A 69 1.09 -3.65 10.51
C CYS A 69 -0.30 -3.54 11.19
N ARG A 70 -0.65 -2.40 11.82
CA ARG A 70 -2.07 -2.06 12.11
C ARG A 70 -2.56 -0.90 11.27
N ILE A 71 -3.49 -1.19 10.36
CA ILE A 71 -4.16 -0.17 9.56
C ILE A 71 -5.33 0.42 10.37
N ALA A 72 -5.21 1.69 10.74
CA ALA A 72 -6.25 2.39 11.49
C ALA A 72 -7.55 2.49 10.68
N ALA A 73 -8.71 2.36 11.36
CA ALA A 73 -10.04 2.44 10.74
C ALA A 73 -10.26 3.70 9.87
N GLN A 74 -9.65 4.82 10.25
CA GLN A 74 -9.74 6.06 9.47
C GLN A 74 -9.10 5.94 8.07
N CYS A 75 -8.04 5.15 7.93
CA CYS A 75 -7.41 4.89 6.63
C CYS A 75 -8.34 4.06 5.75
N TRP A 76 -8.98 3.03 6.33
CA TRP A 76 -10.03 2.27 5.65
C TRP A 76 -11.18 3.16 5.18
N ASN A 77 -11.69 4.02 6.05
CA ASN A 77 -12.79 4.93 5.69
C ASN A 77 -12.43 5.84 4.49
N ARG A 78 -11.20 6.38 4.46
CA ARG A 78 -10.75 7.25 3.38
C ARG A 78 -10.55 6.51 2.06
N ILE A 79 -9.92 5.32 2.10
CA ILE A 79 -9.64 4.56 0.88
C ILE A 79 -10.89 3.89 0.32
N LEU A 80 -11.72 3.28 1.17
CA LEU A 80 -12.96 2.62 0.74
C LEU A 80 -14.02 3.62 0.29
N GLY A 81 -14.03 4.83 0.87
CA GLY A 81 -14.87 5.94 0.41
C GLY A 81 -14.62 6.35 -1.05
N ARG A 82 -13.51 5.92 -1.66
CA ARG A 82 -13.15 6.21 -3.05
C ARG A 82 -13.71 5.20 -4.06
N ARG A 83 -14.40 4.14 -3.60
CA ARG A 83 -14.94 3.05 -4.46
C ARG A 83 -13.86 2.33 -5.26
N ILE A 84 -12.82 1.90 -4.55
CA ILE A 84 -11.77 1.05 -5.13
C ILE A 84 -12.35 -0.34 -5.47
N ALA A 85 -11.84 -0.95 -6.53
CA ALA A 85 -12.08 -2.34 -6.89
C ALA A 85 -10.89 -3.24 -6.52
N ALA A 86 -9.70 -2.67 -6.38
CA ALA A 86 -8.50 -3.39 -6.01
C ALA A 86 -7.58 -2.54 -5.12
N LEU A 87 -6.73 -3.19 -4.32
CA LEU A 87 -5.79 -2.56 -3.40
C LEU A 87 -4.42 -3.21 -3.49
N LEU A 88 -3.37 -2.39 -3.49
CA LEU A 88 -1.99 -2.82 -3.25
C LEU A 88 -1.53 -2.25 -1.91
N MET A 89 -0.94 -3.10 -1.08
CA MET A 89 -0.32 -2.69 0.18
C MET A 89 1.20 -2.69 0.02
N ALA A 90 1.89 -1.75 0.64
CA ALA A 90 3.33 -1.78 0.70
C ALA A 90 3.86 -1.19 1.99
N HIS A 91 4.98 -1.68 2.50
CA HIS A 91 5.71 -1.03 3.58
C HIS A 91 7.22 -1.17 3.40
N ASN A 92 8.00 -0.39 4.14
CA ASN A 92 9.45 -0.47 4.12
C ASN A 92 10.01 -0.99 5.44
N HIS A 93 11.12 -1.73 5.37
CA HIS A 93 11.93 -2.16 6.50
C HIS A 93 13.27 -1.38 6.50
N PRO A 94 13.42 -0.30 7.29
CA PRO A 94 14.70 0.39 7.48
C PRO A 94 15.78 -0.51 8.07
N SER A 95 15.40 -1.63 8.70
CA SER A 95 16.32 -2.67 9.17
C SER A 95 17.10 -3.36 8.06
N GLY A 96 16.64 -3.29 6.82
CA GLY A 96 17.32 -3.83 5.63
C GLY A 96 16.94 -5.25 5.23
N THR A 97 16.09 -5.95 6.00
CA THR A 97 15.62 -7.31 5.67
C THR A 97 14.27 -7.27 4.96
N ALA A 98 14.17 -7.81 3.75
CA ALA A 98 12.91 -7.82 2.98
C ALA A 98 11.96 -8.95 3.38
N GLU A 99 12.46 -9.94 4.11
CA GLU A 99 11.67 -11.08 4.57
C GLU A 99 10.57 -10.61 5.54
N PRO A 100 9.31 -11.02 5.33
CA PRO A 100 8.22 -10.62 6.20
C PRO A 100 8.36 -11.23 7.59
N SER A 101 8.05 -10.47 8.62
CA SER A 101 7.87 -10.99 9.98
C SER A 101 6.56 -11.78 10.09
N GLU A 102 6.40 -12.57 11.15
CA GLU A 102 5.11 -13.22 11.45
C GLU A 102 3.96 -12.22 11.61
N ALA A 103 4.27 -11.01 12.10
CA ALA A 103 3.29 -9.94 12.23
C ALA A 103 2.83 -9.43 10.86
N ASP A 104 3.74 -9.31 9.89
CA ASP A 104 3.42 -8.91 8.52
C ASP A 104 2.56 -9.97 7.84
N VAL A 105 2.90 -11.25 7.99
CA VAL A 105 2.11 -12.35 7.43
C VAL A 105 0.70 -12.37 8.03
N ARG A 106 0.57 -12.22 9.34
CA ARG A 106 -0.74 -12.17 10.02
C ARG A 106 -1.57 -10.99 9.53
N CYS A 107 -0.99 -9.79 9.48
CA CYS A 107 -1.68 -8.61 8.99
C CYS A 107 -2.11 -8.76 7.54
N THR A 108 -1.24 -9.28 6.68
CA THR A 108 -1.57 -9.52 5.27
C THR A 108 -2.80 -10.42 5.14
N ARG A 109 -2.87 -11.51 5.92
CA ARG A 109 -4.03 -12.41 5.93
C ARG A 109 -5.30 -11.72 6.41
N GLU A 110 -5.23 -10.92 7.47
CA GLU A 110 -6.37 -10.14 7.98
C GLU A 110 -6.87 -9.13 6.94
N VAL A 111 -5.95 -8.44 6.26
CA VAL A 111 -6.27 -7.49 5.19
C VAL A 111 -6.89 -8.20 3.99
N VAL A 112 -6.30 -9.30 3.52
CA VAL A 112 -6.85 -10.11 2.41
C VAL A 112 -8.26 -10.59 2.74
N HIS A 113 -8.49 -11.10 3.95
CA HIS A 113 -9.81 -11.54 4.39
C HIS A 113 -10.83 -10.39 4.37
N PHE A 114 -10.44 -9.23 4.91
CA PHE A 114 -11.27 -8.04 4.93
C PHE A 114 -11.62 -7.54 3.53
N LEU A 115 -10.64 -7.43 2.64
CA LEU A 115 -10.85 -6.99 1.25
C LEU A 115 -11.73 -7.97 0.48
N THR A 116 -11.50 -9.28 0.65
CA THR A 116 -12.32 -10.33 0.03
C THR A 116 -13.78 -10.20 0.47
N ALA A 117 -14.04 -10.01 1.76
CA ALA A 117 -15.40 -9.81 2.27
C ALA A 117 -16.05 -8.51 1.73
N ALA A 118 -15.25 -7.51 1.40
CA ALA A 118 -15.70 -6.26 0.78
C ALA A 118 -15.82 -6.35 -0.76
N GLY A 119 -15.47 -7.47 -1.38
CA GLY A 119 -15.46 -7.61 -2.84
C GLY A 119 -14.35 -6.82 -3.53
N ILE A 120 -13.23 -6.59 -2.84
CA ILE A 120 -12.05 -5.85 -3.33
C ILE A 120 -10.89 -6.82 -3.48
N GLU A 121 -10.19 -6.77 -4.62
CA GLU A 121 -9.01 -7.61 -4.87
C GLU A 121 -7.78 -7.06 -4.13
N MET A 122 -7.01 -7.94 -3.49
CA MET A 122 -5.66 -7.64 -3.04
C MET A 122 -4.68 -7.94 -4.18
N ILE A 123 -4.12 -6.90 -4.80
CA ILE A 123 -3.19 -7.01 -5.94
C ILE A 123 -1.88 -7.65 -5.50
N ASP A 124 -1.27 -7.05 -4.47
CA ASP A 124 -0.05 -7.53 -3.85
C ASP A 124 0.20 -6.84 -2.50
N HIS A 125 1.07 -7.45 -1.71
CA HIS A 125 1.74 -6.81 -0.59
C HIS A 125 3.26 -6.76 -0.86
N LEU A 126 3.83 -5.55 -0.95
CA LEU A 126 5.24 -5.34 -1.24
C LEU A 126 6.03 -4.82 -0.02
N ILE A 127 7.11 -5.50 0.35
CA ILE A 127 8.02 -5.04 1.43
C ILE A 127 9.30 -4.50 0.83
N PHE A 128 9.60 -3.23 1.07
CA PHE A 128 10.76 -2.53 0.50
C PHE A 128 11.96 -2.50 1.44
N VAL A 129 13.14 -2.71 0.87
CA VAL A 129 14.46 -2.48 1.50
C VAL A 129 15.37 -1.75 0.52
N GLU A 130 16.55 -1.32 0.95
CA GLU A 130 17.47 -0.59 0.06
C GLU A 130 17.77 -1.37 -1.23
N SER A 131 18.04 -2.67 -1.15
CA SER A 131 18.44 -3.52 -2.28
C SER A 131 17.31 -3.98 -3.20
N GLY A 132 16.03 -3.78 -2.84
CA GLY A 132 14.91 -4.28 -3.63
C GLY A 132 13.58 -4.32 -2.87
N HIS A 133 12.74 -5.29 -3.21
CA HIS A 133 11.48 -5.55 -2.53
C HIS A 133 11.14 -7.04 -2.50
N PHE A 134 10.30 -7.44 -1.55
CA PHE A 134 9.65 -8.75 -1.47
C PHE A 134 8.19 -8.61 -1.92
N SER A 135 7.68 -9.59 -2.68
CA SER A 135 6.28 -9.68 -3.10
C SER A 135 5.61 -10.91 -2.47
N PHE A 136 4.51 -10.67 -1.75
CA PHE A 136 3.69 -11.77 -1.22
C PHE A 136 3.04 -12.57 -2.35
N ARG A 137 2.64 -11.92 -3.44
CA ARG A 137 2.05 -12.59 -4.61
C ARG A 137 3.02 -13.57 -5.24
N ASN A 138 4.25 -13.13 -5.53
CA ASN A 138 5.28 -13.98 -6.14
C ASN A 138 5.72 -15.10 -5.20
N ALA A 139 5.74 -14.83 -3.89
CA ALA A 139 6.01 -15.83 -2.87
C ALA A 139 4.82 -16.78 -2.60
N GLN A 140 3.67 -16.59 -3.27
CA GLN A 140 2.45 -17.39 -3.09
C GLN A 140 1.90 -17.36 -1.66
N LEU A 141 1.94 -16.17 -1.03
CA LEU A 141 1.49 -15.93 0.35
C LEU A 141 0.20 -15.10 0.45
N LEU A 142 -0.49 -14.85 -0.68
CA LEU A 142 -1.79 -14.17 -0.75
C LEU A 142 -2.96 -15.16 -0.81
#